data_AF-A0A9E2ZEI6-F1
#
_entry.id   AF-A0A9E2ZEI6-F1
#
_cell.length_a   1.000
_cell.length_b   1.000
_cell.length_c   1.000
_cell.angle_alpha   90.00
_cell.angle_beta   90.00
_cell.angle_gamma   90.00
#
_symmetry.space_group_name_H-M   'P 1'
#
loop_
_entity.id
_entity.type
_entity.pdbx_description
1 polymer ?
#
loop_
_entity_poly.entity_id
_entity_poly.type
_entity_poly.pdbx_seq_one_letter_code
_entity_poly.pdbx_strand_id
1 'polypeptide(L)'
;MHNVTTGDVAHTSRVFTAADFAAFAEATGDRNPLHHDPDHAAETEFGVPVVPLAMVLGPVSALIGMDIPGPGAVILDTAFRPVRAVAFDRPVEYSLRVRSVSASTGVLTCRVLAFQNRQVVLDGEVRSTVRAPRPRAGSSGQLIRAGSPKLAVVTGAAGDIGSAIARRLARAGWQLALMHRGRVDEVIRDCSGVVVHSVRADLSDAADRAAAAKELAALTPTALIHAAAPPLTAGHAEHVEVGYGALRDLTEAVIDGMLLRQEGSVVLIGSEASRYHPHGWSDYVAGKAAAASVLHGIDRHYGTCGIRAVLVEPGYVQGRYSAAVRPAGALGLMPEEVADVVADELARPGAPAGRVWLTPDGAMAYALDGTPEPVADTAAAEAVPAADDSPAASAPRERIAAVVRRVLGADVDPTGGGVGITPGWDSLRQIQIVLAVEAEFDIRLSSASLASTGRFDQLCRTVIEQAGA
;
A
#
# COMPACT_ATOMS: atom_id res chain seq x y z
N MET A 1 -32.18 14.82 3.47
CA MET A 1 -31.08 14.18 4.22
C MET A 1 -29.83 15.01 3.97
N HIS A 2 -28.87 15.05 4.90
CA HIS A 2 -27.59 15.73 4.65
C HIS A 2 -26.99 15.16 3.35
N ASN A 3 -26.45 16.03 2.47
CA ASN A 3 -25.82 15.60 1.21
C ASN A 3 -24.48 14.92 1.55
N VAL A 4 -24.55 13.72 2.11
CA VAL A 4 -23.41 12.91 2.56
C VAL A 4 -23.29 11.72 1.63
N THR A 5 -22.09 11.53 1.08
CA THR A 5 -21.79 10.45 0.14
C THR A 5 -20.72 9.53 0.70
N THR A 6 -20.72 8.26 0.30
CA THR A 6 -19.62 7.33 0.59
C THR A 6 -18.29 7.96 0.17
N GLY A 7 -17.31 7.93 1.08
CA GLY A 7 -16.00 8.54 0.87
C GLY A 7 -15.87 9.98 1.40
N ASP A 8 -16.96 10.64 1.79
CA ASP A 8 -16.87 11.91 2.53
C ASP A 8 -16.12 11.68 3.86
N VAL A 9 -15.33 12.67 4.26
CA VAL A 9 -14.52 12.65 5.47
C VAL A 9 -14.73 13.93 6.26
N ALA A 10 -15.04 13.80 7.55
CA ALA A 10 -14.97 14.90 8.50
C ALA A 10 -13.78 14.71 9.43
N HIS A 11 -13.11 15.80 9.79
CA HIS A 11 -12.00 15.74 10.72
C HIS A 11 -11.99 16.92 11.71
N THR A 12 -11.34 16.69 12.85
CA THR A 12 -11.16 17.69 13.91
C THR A 12 -9.91 17.38 14.72
N SER A 13 -9.43 18.37 15.49
CA SER A 13 -8.28 18.24 16.38
C SER A 13 -8.67 18.62 17.80
N ARG A 14 -8.18 17.87 18.80
CA ARG A 14 -8.40 18.18 20.22
C ARG A 14 -7.13 17.98 21.03
N VAL A 15 -6.79 18.99 21.84
CA VAL A 15 -5.79 18.87 22.91
C VAL A 15 -6.53 18.60 24.21
N PHE A 16 -6.19 17.54 24.93
CA PHE A 16 -6.76 17.26 26.26
C PHE A 16 -5.80 17.76 27.34
N THR A 17 -6.34 18.47 28.34
CA THR A 17 -5.56 19.06 29.44
C THR A 17 -5.96 18.44 30.78
N ALA A 18 -5.17 18.69 31.83
CA ALA A 18 -5.53 18.31 33.20
C ALA A 18 -6.86 18.95 33.66
N ALA A 19 -7.19 20.16 33.19
CA ALA A 19 -8.46 20.80 33.48
C ALA A 19 -9.64 20.07 32.82
N ASP A 20 -9.46 19.58 31.58
CA ASP A 20 -10.46 18.74 30.92
C ASP A 20 -10.69 17.44 31.70
N PHE A 21 -9.61 16.83 32.23
CA PHE A 21 -9.73 15.64 33.06
C PHE A 21 -10.44 15.94 34.38
N ALA A 22 -10.14 17.05 35.05
CA ALA A 22 -10.84 17.43 36.29
C ALA A 22 -12.36 17.58 36.07
N ALA A 23 -12.77 18.21 34.96
CA ALA A 23 -14.18 18.32 34.58
C ALA A 23 -14.82 16.95 34.28
N PHE A 24 -14.08 16.07 33.57
CA PHE A 24 -14.52 14.70 33.31
C PHE A 24 -14.67 13.86 34.59
N ALA A 25 -13.70 13.95 35.49
CA ALA A 25 -13.70 13.25 36.77
C ALA A 25 -14.88 13.69 37.65
N GLU A 26 -15.22 14.98 37.65
CA GLU A 26 -16.39 15.50 38.36
C GLU A 26 -17.71 15.01 37.75
N ALA A 27 -17.80 14.96 36.42
CA ALA A 27 -19.01 14.52 35.74
C ALA A 27 -19.24 13.01 35.80
N THR A 28 -18.19 12.20 35.87
CA THR A 28 -18.27 10.74 35.75
C THR A 28 -17.94 9.99 37.04
N GLY A 29 -17.26 10.63 37.99
CA GLY A 29 -16.72 9.98 39.17
C GLY A 29 -15.43 9.19 38.93
N ASP A 30 -14.89 9.18 37.70
CA ASP A 30 -13.60 8.55 37.41
C ASP A 30 -12.46 9.38 38.01
N ARG A 31 -11.94 8.91 39.14
CA ARG A 31 -10.79 9.47 39.84
C ARG A 31 -9.61 8.52 39.84
N ASN A 32 -9.46 7.70 38.79
CA ASN A 32 -8.32 6.79 38.68
C ASN A 32 -7.00 7.60 38.69
N PRO A 33 -6.06 7.33 39.62
CA PRO A 33 -4.78 8.03 39.71
C PRO A 33 -3.95 7.95 38.43
N LEU A 34 -4.15 6.92 37.61
CA LEU A 34 -3.50 6.77 36.30
C LEU A 34 -3.66 8.01 35.38
N HIS A 35 -4.71 8.79 35.56
CA HIS A 35 -5.03 9.93 34.70
C HIS A 35 -4.52 11.28 35.22
N HIS A 36 -4.02 11.37 36.45
CA HIS A 36 -3.69 12.66 37.06
C HIS A 36 -2.55 12.66 38.08
N ASP A 37 -2.15 11.50 38.60
CA ASP A 37 -1.05 11.36 39.54
C ASP A 37 0.22 10.92 38.79
N PRO A 38 1.23 11.79 38.64
CA PRO A 38 2.47 11.44 37.96
C PRO A 38 3.25 10.32 38.66
N ASP A 39 3.21 10.25 40.00
CA ASP A 39 3.94 9.25 40.76
C ASP A 39 3.31 7.87 40.53
N HIS A 40 1.98 7.78 40.61
CA HIS A 40 1.26 6.55 40.30
C HIS A 40 1.47 6.13 38.84
N ALA A 41 1.38 7.05 37.89
CA ALA A 41 1.53 6.73 36.47
C ALA A 41 2.96 6.25 36.13
N ALA A 42 3.98 6.78 36.82
CA ALA A 42 5.37 6.35 36.67
C ALA A 42 5.61 4.88 37.06
N GLU A 43 4.74 4.30 37.89
CA GLU A 43 4.78 2.88 38.29
C GLU A 43 4.16 1.93 37.24
N THR A 44 3.49 2.47 36.21
CA THR A 44 2.81 1.71 35.15
C THR A 44 3.62 1.66 33.86
N GLU A 45 3.24 0.82 32.89
CA GLU A 45 3.90 0.80 31.57
C GLU A 45 3.79 2.12 30.79
N PHE A 46 2.89 3.02 31.18
CA PHE A 46 2.71 4.32 30.52
C PHE A 46 3.77 5.35 30.95
N GLY A 47 4.27 5.27 32.18
CA GLY A 47 5.28 6.18 32.74
C GLY A 47 4.83 7.61 33.00
N VAL A 48 3.69 8.05 32.46
CA VAL A 48 3.10 9.39 32.60
C VAL A 48 1.57 9.31 32.60
N PRO A 49 0.86 10.30 33.16
CA PRO A 49 -0.60 10.33 33.10
C PRO A 49 -1.13 10.27 31.66
N VAL A 50 -2.15 9.45 31.44
CA VAL A 50 -2.75 9.22 30.12
C VAL A 50 -4.21 9.65 30.10
N VAL A 51 -4.69 10.09 28.93
CA VAL A 51 -6.09 10.54 28.77
C VAL A 51 -7.04 9.34 28.87
N PRO A 52 -8.11 9.39 29.68
CA PRO A 52 -9.13 8.35 29.72
C PRO A 52 -9.74 8.07 28.35
N LEU A 53 -9.95 6.80 27.99
CA LEU A 53 -10.53 6.42 26.69
C LEU A 53 -11.89 7.09 26.45
N ALA A 54 -12.73 7.23 27.47
CA ALA A 54 -14.03 7.89 27.35
C ALA A 54 -13.89 9.37 26.91
N MET A 55 -12.85 10.08 27.36
CA MET A 55 -12.55 11.43 26.89
C MET A 55 -12.09 11.42 25.43
N VAL A 56 -11.25 10.44 25.05
CA VAL A 56 -10.78 10.26 23.66
C VAL A 56 -11.95 9.98 22.70
N LEU A 57 -13.00 9.31 23.14
CA LEU A 57 -14.21 9.04 22.35
C LEU A 57 -15.15 10.26 22.22
N GLY A 58 -15.06 11.23 23.13
CA GLY A 58 -15.91 12.43 23.14
C GLY A 58 -15.93 13.19 21.80
N PRO A 59 -14.77 13.56 21.22
CA PRO A 59 -14.70 14.22 19.91
C PRO A 59 -15.35 13.44 18.76
N VAL A 60 -15.42 12.11 18.84
CA VAL A 60 -16.11 11.30 17.82
C VAL A 60 -17.62 11.58 17.84
N SER A 61 -18.21 11.70 19.03
CA SER A 61 -19.60 12.12 19.20
C SER A 61 -19.84 13.53 18.64
N ALA A 62 -18.89 14.45 18.86
CA ALA A 62 -18.96 15.80 18.33
C ALA A 62 -18.91 15.81 16.78
N LEU A 63 -17.99 15.07 16.15
CA LEU A 63 -17.93 14.94 14.69
C LEU A 63 -19.26 14.44 14.11
N ILE A 64 -19.89 13.46 14.78
CA ILE A 64 -21.17 12.89 14.34
C ILE A 64 -22.30 13.90 14.51
N GLY A 65 -22.40 14.50 15.69
CA GLY A 65 -23.47 15.39 16.06
C GLY A 65 -23.40 16.76 15.41
N MET A 66 -22.22 17.20 14.95
CA MET A 66 -22.01 18.55 14.40
C MET A 66 -21.65 18.56 12.91
N ASP A 67 -21.03 17.49 12.39
CA ASP A 67 -20.49 17.50 11.02
C ASP A 67 -21.08 16.42 10.11
N ILE A 68 -20.80 15.14 10.34
CA ILE A 68 -21.35 14.02 9.56
C ILE A 68 -21.91 12.95 10.50
N PRO A 69 -23.23 12.76 10.56
CA PRO A 69 -24.24 13.37 9.69
C PRO A 69 -24.53 14.85 9.99
N GLY A 70 -24.24 15.32 11.20
CA GLY A 70 -24.56 16.67 11.66
C GLY A 70 -25.74 16.73 12.63
N PRO A 71 -26.24 17.95 12.94
CA PRO A 71 -27.20 18.16 14.03
C PRO A 71 -28.48 17.32 13.91
N GLY A 72 -28.83 16.65 15.02
CA GLY A 72 -29.93 15.69 15.08
C GLY A 72 -29.54 14.24 14.78
N ALA A 73 -28.23 13.98 14.61
CA ALA A 73 -27.69 12.64 14.56
C ALA A 73 -27.85 11.91 15.90
N VAL A 74 -28.11 10.61 15.80
CA VAL A 74 -28.15 9.65 16.90
C VAL A 74 -27.18 8.54 16.57
N ILE A 75 -26.27 8.25 17.49
CA ILE A 75 -25.37 7.10 17.42
C ILE A 75 -26.19 5.84 17.74
N LEU A 76 -26.12 4.86 16.84
CA LEU A 76 -26.85 3.59 16.95
C LEU A 76 -25.96 2.49 17.52
N ASP A 77 -24.68 2.51 17.18
CA ASP A 77 -23.72 1.47 17.52
C ASP A 77 -22.29 2.01 17.36
N THR A 78 -21.37 1.50 18.18
CA THR A 78 -19.96 1.88 18.19
C THR A 78 -19.10 0.68 18.51
N ALA A 79 -18.04 0.48 17.72
CA ALA A 79 -17.03 -0.55 17.95
C ALA A 79 -15.65 0.10 17.80
N PHE A 80 -14.98 0.36 18.92
CA PHE A 80 -13.67 1.00 18.94
C PHE A 80 -12.60 0.11 19.56
N ARG A 81 -11.43 0.12 18.94
CA ARG A 81 -10.21 -0.51 19.44
C ARG A 81 -9.21 0.58 19.84
N PRO A 82 -8.91 0.76 21.14
CA PRO A 82 -7.77 1.56 21.55
C PRO A 82 -6.48 0.86 21.10
N VAL A 83 -5.66 1.55 20.33
CA VAL A 83 -4.41 1.03 19.78
C VAL A 83 -3.23 1.42 20.67
N ARG A 84 -3.25 2.64 21.20
CA ARG A 84 -2.22 3.20 22.09
C ARG A 84 -2.82 4.17 23.08
N ALA A 85 -2.12 4.39 24.19
CA ALA A 85 -2.46 5.45 25.12
C ALA A 85 -2.26 6.84 24.51
N VAL A 86 -3.06 7.79 24.97
CA VAL A 86 -3.03 9.19 24.54
C VAL A 86 -2.40 10.03 25.64
N ALA A 87 -1.40 10.84 25.29
CA ALA A 87 -0.80 11.79 26.23
C ALA A 87 -1.61 13.09 26.29
N PHE A 88 -1.65 13.70 27.47
CA PHE A 88 -2.16 15.05 27.68
C PHE A 88 -1.30 16.11 26.95
N ASP A 89 -1.87 17.30 26.79
CA ASP A 89 -1.24 18.52 26.27
C ASP A 89 -0.61 18.39 24.88
N ARG A 90 -1.10 17.43 24.10
CA ARG A 90 -0.73 17.20 22.70
C ARG A 90 -1.99 17.06 21.84
N PRO A 91 -1.96 17.55 20.59
CA PRO A 91 -3.10 17.44 19.70
C PRO A 91 -3.35 15.97 19.33
N VAL A 92 -4.62 15.57 19.40
CA VAL A 92 -5.14 14.33 18.83
C VAL A 92 -5.98 14.71 17.63
N GLU A 93 -5.58 14.22 16.47
CA GLU A 93 -6.30 14.39 15.22
C GLU A 93 -7.32 13.26 15.06
N TYR A 94 -8.52 13.59 14.61
CA TYR A 94 -9.63 12.66 14.41
C TYR A 94 -10.09 12.72 12.97
N SER A 95 -10.27 11.56 12.36
CA SER A 95 -10.80 11.38 11.00
C SER A 95 -11.98 10.43 11.03
N LEU A 96 -13.13 10.88 10.52
CA LEU A 96 -14.33 10.08 10.33
C LEU A 96 -14.63 9.99 8.84
N ARG A 97 -14.48 8.79 8.25
CA ARG A 97 -14.74 8.51 6.84
C ARG A 97 -16.03 7.72 6.67
N VAL A 98 -16.93 8.20 5.84
CA VAL A 98 -18.18 7.51 5.48
C VAL A 98 -17.86 6.28 4.63
N ARG A 99 -18.20 5.09 5.14
CA ARG A 99 -18.02 3.81 4.45
C ARG A 99 -19.25 3.41 3.65
N SER A 100 -20.43 3.67 4.19
CA SER A 100 -21.68 3.43 3.48
C SER A 100 -22.81 4.34 3.96
N VAL A 101 -23.77 4.57 3.05
CA VAL A 101 -25.00 5.32 3.31
C VAL A 101 -26.18 4.45 2.89
N SER A 102 -27.05 4.08 3.84
CA SER A 102 -28.28 3.37 3.55
C SER A 102 -29.33 4.35 3.05
N ALA A 103 -29.65 4.31 1.76
CA ALA A 103 -30.66 5.21 1.17
C ALA A 103 -32.06 5.04 1.77
N SER A 104 -32.43 3.82 2.17
CA SER A 104 -33.77 3.53 2.72
C SER A 104 -33.94 3.99 4.17
N THR A 105 -32.88 3.88 4.99
CA THR A 105 -32.96 4.14 6.43
C THR A 105 -32.25 5.43 6.86
N GLY A 106 -31.41 6.01 5.99
CA GLY A 106 -30.54 7.13 6.32
C GLY A 106 -29.45 6.78 7.33
N VAL A 107 -29.17 5.49 7.53
CA VAL A 107 -28.10 5.01 8.41
C VAL A 107 -26.75 5.16 7.70
N LEU A 108 -25.80 5.76 8.39
CA LEU A 108 -24.42 5.93 7.98
C LEU A 108 -23.54 4.97 8.78
N THR A 109 -22.67 4.24 8.09
CA THR A 109 -21.55 3.53 8.72
C THR A 109 -20.28 4.30 8.40
N CYS A 110 -19.55 4.70 9.44
CA CYS A 110 -18.34 5.48 9.32
C CYS A 110 -17.18 4.79 10.03
N ARG A 111 -15.99 4.81 9.43
CA ARG A 111 -14.75 4.43 10.11
C ARG A 111 -14.14 5.66 10.76
N VAL A 112 -13.65 5.50 11.98
CA VAL A 112 -12.99 6.56 12.74
C VAL A 112 -11.54 6.15 13.00
N LEU A 113 -10.62 7.04 12.68
CA LEU A 113 -9.23 6.98 13.13
C LEU A 113 -8.97 8.17 14.04
N ALA A 114 -8.25 7.95 15.13
CA ALA A 114 -7.61 9.03 15.86
C ALA A 114 -6.11 8.75 15.96
N PHE A 115 -5.30 9.80 15.82
CA PHE A 115 -3.85 9.69 15.86
C PHE A 115 -3.20 10.89 16.56
N GLN A 116 -2.08 10.63 17.23
CA GLN A 116 -1.27 11.63 17.92
C GLN A 116 0.18 11.41 17.49
N ASN A 117 0.85 12.46 17.01
CA ASN A 117 2.21 12.37 16.47
C ASN A 117 2.35 11.25 15.41
N ARG A 118 1.40 11.18 14.46
CA ARG A 118 1.30 10.15 13.41
C ARG A 118 1.12 8.71 13.92
N GLN A 119 1.02 8.49 15.22
CA GLN A 119 0.71 7.17 15.75
C GLN A 119 -0.80 7.03 15.91
N VAL A 120 -1.39 6.02 15.29
CA VAL A 120 -2.79 5.68 15.52
C VAL A 120 -2.97 5.27 16.99
N VAL A 121 -3.90 5.97 17.65
CA VAL A 121 -4.29 5.75 19.05
C VAL A 121 -5.67 5.12 19.16
N LEU A 122 -6.53 5.33 18.16
CA LEU A 122 -7.89 4.77 18.09
C LEU A 122 -8.22 4.36 16.65
N ASP A 123 -8.83 3.19 16.48
CA ASP A 123 -9.39 2.74 15.22
C ASP A 123 -10.73 2.04 15.50
N GLY A 124 -11.76 2.33 14.72
CA GLY A 124 -13.04 1.67 14.90
C GLY A 124 -14.11 2.17 13.95
N GLU A 125 -15.33 1.74 14.22
CA GLU A 125 -16.50 2.09 13.44
C GLU A 125 -17.61 2.64 14.32
N VAL A 126 -18.40 3.51 13.71
CA VAL A 126 -19.58 4.09 14.30
C VAL A 126 -20.73 4.08 13.30
N ARG A 127 -21.90 3.68 13.78
CA ARG A 127 -23.14 3.75 13.02
C ARG A 127 -24.01 4.84 13.59
N SER A 128 -24.53 5.71 12.72
CA SER A 128 -25.39 6.81 13.13
C SER A 128 -26.52 7.04 12.13
N THR A 129 -27.52 7.79 12.53
CA THR A 129 -28.65 8.19 11.67
C THR A 129 -29.18 9.54 12.11
N VAL A 130 -29.82 10.29 11.21
CA VAL A 130 -30.52 11.53 11.55
C VAL A 130 -32.01 11.24 11.64
N ARG A 131 -32.59 11.38 12.82
CA ARG A 131 -34.03 11.17 13.05
C ARG A 131 -34.86 12.46 13.01
N ALA A 132 -34.29 13.55 12.50
CA ALA A 132 -34.97 14.83 12.35
C ALA A 132 -35.50 15.03 10.91
N PRO A 133 -36.71 15.61 10.72
CA PRO A 133 -37.32 15.81 9.39
C PRO A 133 -36.55 16.76 8.46
N ARG A 134 -35.67 17.61 9.02
CA ARG A 134 -34.81 18.52 8.25
C ARG A 134 -33.40 18.53 8.83
N PRO A 135 -32.36 18.40 7.98
CA PRO A 135 -31.00 18.81 8.32
C PRO A 135 -31.01 20.24 8.86
N ARG A 136 -30.48 20.50 10.05
CA ARG A 136 -30.17 21.88 10.44
C ARG A 136 -28.85 22.26 9.79
N ALA A 137 -28.81 23.44 9.17
CA ALA A 137 -27.59 23.98 8.58
C ALA A 137 -26.61 24.38 9.69
N GLY A 138 -25.32 24.09 9.46
CA GLY A 138 -24.23 24.38 10.39
C GLY A 138 -23.34 23.16 10.58
N SER A 139 -22.42 22.91 9.65
CA SER A 139 -21.25 22.06 9.92
C SER A 139 -20.14 22.96 10.43
N SER A 140 -19.59 22.65 11.60
CA SER A 140 -18.43 23.37 12.17
C SER A 140 -17.09 22.81 11.68
N GLY A 141 -17.09 21.59 11.15
CA GLY A 141 -15.91 20.79 10.86
C GLY A 141 -15.36 20.96 9.45
N GLN A 142 -14.08 20.65 9.31
CA GLN A 142 -13.38 20.62 8.04
C GLN A 142 -13.81 19.34 7.31
N LEU A 143 -14.59 19.54 6.23
CA LEU A 143 -15.19 18.47 5.45
C LEU A 143 -14.43 18.28 4.14
N ILE A 144 -14.03 17.05 3.87
CA ILE A 144 -13.42 16.62 2.62
C ILE A 144 -14.48 15.82 1.86
N ARG A 145 -14.80 16.27 0.65
CA ARG A 145 -15.80 15.61 -0.20
C ARG A 145 -15.22 14.45 -0.98
N ALA A 146 -16.01 13.39 -1.12
CA ALA A 146 -15.73 12.33 -2.08
C ALA A 146 -15.56 12.94 -3.48
N GLY A 147 -14.55 12.49 -4.22
CA GLY A 147 -14.25 13.02 -5.55
C GLY A 147 -13.56 14.39 -5.58
N SER A 148 -13.09 14.92 -4.43
CA SER A 148 -12.20 16.09 -4.43
C SER A 148 -10.97 15.83 -5.32
N PRO A 149 -10.45 16.84 -6.05
CA PRO A 149 -9.29 16.66 -6.92
C PRO A 149 -8.12 16.02 -6.16
N LYS A 150 -7.52 14.98 -6.77
CA LYS A 150 -6.36 14.29 -6.19
C LYS A 150 -5.09 15.00 -6.62
N LEU A 151 -4.15 15.14 -5.70
CA LEU A 151 -2.84 15.77 -5.92
C LEU A 151 -1.74 14.72 -5.74
N ALA A 152 -0.87 14.61 -6.75
CA ALA A 152 0.30 13.76 -6.73
C ALA A 152 1.59 14.59 -6.68
N VAL A 153 2.47 14.25 -5.74
CA VAL A 153 3.84 14.77 -5.71
C VAL A 153 4.72 13.86 -6.55
N VAL A 154 5.52 14.41 -7.46
CA VAL A 154 6.49 13.65 -8.25
C VAL A 154 7.88 14.23 -8.00
N THR A 155 8.74 13.47 -7.32
CA THR A 155 10.15 13.85 -7.17
C THR A 155 10.95 13.49 -8.41
N GLY A 156 11.99 14.26 -8.72
CA GLY A 156 12.78 14.03 -9.94
C GLY A 156 11.98 14.35 -11.22
N ALA A 157 11.04 15.30 -11.15
CA ALA A 157 10.12 15.63 -12.25
C ALA A 157 10.82 16.16 -13.52
N ALA A 158 12.08 16.60 -13.42
CA ALA A 158 12.90 17.00 -14.56
C ALA A 158 13.63 15.81 -15.24
N GLY A 159 13.58 14.61 -14.65
CA GLY A 159 14.17 13.39 -15.21
C GLY A 159 13.22 12.66 -16.16
N ASP A 160 13.75 11.69 -16.90
CA ASP A 160 13.00 10.97 -17.95
C ASP A 160 11.77 10.24 -17.37
N ILE A 161 11.95 9.43 -16.31
CA ILE A 161 10.85 8.72 -15.64
C ILE A 161 9.88 9.70 -14.95
N GLY A 162 10.40 10.67 -14.19
CA GLY A 162 9.57 11.61 -13.43
C GLY A 162 8.69 12.48 -14.33
N SER A 163 9.22 12.95 -15.47
CA SER A 163 8.45 13.73 -16.43
C SER A 163 7.38 12.89 -17.15
N ALA A 164 7.68 11.63 -17.48
CA ALA A 164 6.69 10.71 -18.05
C ALA A 164 5.54 10.43 -17.07
N ILE A 165 5.85 10.17 -15.79
CA ILE A 165 4.87 10.01 -14.72
C ILE A 165 4.00 11.26 -14.60
N ALA A 166 4.61 12.46 -14.55
CA ALA A 166 3.88 13.72 -14.46
C ALA A 166 2.87 13.87 -15.60
N ARG A 167 3.30 13.69 -16.85
CA ARG A 167 2.44 13.78 -18.04
C ARG A 167 1.32 12.75 -18.01
N ARG A 168 1.60 11.51 -17.61
CA ARG A 168 0.61 10.43 -17.53
C ARG A 168 -0.44 10.69 -16.45
N LEU A 169 -0.04 11.20 -15.29
CA LEU A 169 -0.96 11.55 -14.20
C LEU A 169 -1.80 12.79 -14.53
N ALA A 170 -1.23 13.81 -15.18
CA ALA A 170 -1.99 14.95 -15.69
C ALA A 170 -3.10 14.52 -16.65
N ARG A 171 -2.81 13.61 -17.60
CA ARG A 171 -3.83 13.03 -18.50
C ARG A 171 -4.93 12.26 -17.76
N ALA A 172 -4.61 11.68 -16.61
CA ALA A 172 -5.57 11.02 -15.72
C ALA A 172 -6.31 12.00 -14.79
N GLY A 173 -6.11 13.31 -14.93
CA GLY A 173 -6.82 14.35 -14.17
C GLY A 173 -6.25 14.64 -12.78
N TRP A 174 -5.06 14.13 -12.46
CA TRP A 174 -4.38 14.45 -11.20
C TRP A 174 -3.80 15.86 -11.24
N GLN A 175 -4.02 16.60 -10.17
CA GLN A 175 -3.23 17.81 -9.88
C GLN A 175 -1.81 17.37 -9.53
N LEU A 176 -0.81 18.22 -9.79
CA LEU A 176 0.60 17.84 -9.65
C LEU A 176 1.38 18.82 -8.76
N ALA A 177 2.24 18.27 -7.91
CA ALA A 177 3.36 18.99 -7.31
C ALA A 177 4.66 18.41 -7.87
N LEU A 178 5.29 19.14 -8.80
CA LEU A 178 6.49 18.70 -9.49
C LEU A 178 7.71 19.17 -8.73
N MET A 179 8.47 18.22 -8.20
CA MET A 179 9.64 18.52 -7.40
C MET A 179 10.93 18.27 -8.18
N HIS A 180 11.78 19.30 -8.27
CA HIS A 180 12.91 19.30 -9.21
C HIS A 180 14.07 20.22 -8.79
N ARG A 181 15.24 20.00 -9.40
CA ARG A 181 16.42 20.88 -9.34
C ARG A 181 16.62 21.72 -10.60
N GLY A 182 16.00 21.30 -11.70
CA GLY A 182 16.33 21.71 -13.06
C GLY A 182 15.22 22.51 -13.74
N ARG A 183 15.15 22.41 -15.07
CA ARG A 183 14.05 23.01 -15.84
C ARG A 183 12.91 22.01 -15.97
N VAL A 184 11.69 22.48 -15.72
CA VAL A 184 10.46 21.69 -15.88
C VAL A 184 9.42 22.43 -16.74
N ASP A 185 9.79 23.53 -17.39
CA ASP A 185 8.87 24.39 -18.15
C ASP A 185 8.11 23.62 -19.25
N GLU A 186 8.79 22.71 -19.93
CA GLU A 186 8.18 21.82 -20.93
C GLU A 186 7.18 20.85 -20.30
N VAL A 187 7.55 20.23 -19.17
CA VAL A 187 6.66 19.30 -18.45
C VAL A 187 5.41 20.03 -17.94
N ILE A 188 5.57 21.24 -17.37
CA ILE A 188 4.45 22.07 -16.93
C ILE A 188 3.52 22.42 -18.10
N ARG A 189 4.09 22.78 -19.26
CA ARG A 189 3.33 23.09 -20.48
C ARG A 189 2.51 21.90 -20.96
N ASP A 190 3.12 20.71 -20.98
CA ASP A 190 2.45 19.47 -21.39
C ASP A 190 1.37 19.03 -20.41
N CYS A 191 1.44 19.49 -19.16
CA CYS A 191 0.46 19.26 -18.09
C CYS A 191 -0.57 20.40 -17.94
N SER A 192 -0.71 21.30 -18.92
CA SER A 192 -1.57 22.50 -18.85
C SER A 192 -3.07 22.24 -18.60
N GLY A 193 -3.54 20.99 -18.72
CA GLY A 193 -4.91 20.59 -18.40
C GLY A 193 -5.22 20.44 -16.89
N VAL A 194 -4.20 20.56 -16.02
CA VAL A 194 -4.31 20.43 -14.57
C VAL A 194 -3.52 21.53 -13.86
N VAL A 195 -3.81 21.75 -12.58
CA VAL A 195 -3.02 22.61 -11.70
C VAL A 195 -1.68 21.93 -11.42
N VAL A 196 -0.61 22.68 -11.65
CA VAL A 196 0.76 22.24 -11.42
C VAL A 196 1.45 23.20 -10.46
N HIS A 197 1.88 22.69 -9.31
CA HIS A 197 2.73 23.36 -8.35
C HIS A 197 4.19 23.00 -8.65
N SER A 198 5.05 24.00 -8.81
CA SER A 198 6.49 23.78 -9.02
C SER A 198 7.23 23.94 -7.70
N VAL A 199 7.80 22.84 -7.18
CA VAL A 199 8.56 22.80 -5.93
C VAL A 199 10.04 22.63 -6.26
N ARG A 200 10.83 23.69 -6.10
CA ARG A 200 12.28 23.62 -6.35
C ARG A 200 12.99 23.18 -5.06
N ALA A 201 13.73 22.08 -5.12
CA ALA A 201 14.50 21.59 -3.98
C ALA A 201 15.60 20.62 -4.41
N ASP A 202 16.78 20.75 -3.80
CA ASP A 202 17.83 19.74 -3.85
C ASP A 202 17.62 18.69 -2.75
N LEU A 203 17.34 17.46 -3.16
CA LEU A 203 17.03 16.39 -2.23
C LEU A 203 18.21 15.88 -1.42
N SER A 204 19.44 16.18 -1.81
CA SER A 204 20.61 15.87 -0.99
C SER A 204 20.79 16.85 0.17
N ASP A 205 20.15 18.02 0.12
CA ASP A 205 20.28 19.05 1.15
C ASP A 205 19.11 19.00 2.15
N ALA A 206 19.42 18.92 3.44
CA ALA A 206 18.42 18.77 4.49
C ALA A 206 17.52 20.02 4.67
N ALA A 207 18.04 21.22 4.41
CA ALA A 207 17.26 22.45 4.54
C ALA A 207 16.26 22.59 3.38
N ASP A 208 16.68 22.25 2.17
CA ASP A 208 15.79 22.20 1.00
C ASP A 208 14.68 21.16 1.20
N ARG A 209 15.02 19.98 1.74
CA ARG A 209 14.01 18.97 2.10
C ARG A 209 13.00 19.47 3.13
N ALA A 210 13.46 20.15 4.18
CA ALA A 210 12.58 20.72 5.21
C ALA A 210 11.65 21.80 4.64
N ALA A 211 12.16 22.66 3.74
CA ALA A 211 11.36 23.67 3.06
C ALA A 211 10.30 23.03 2.14
N ALA A 212 10.69 22.05 1.33
CA ALA A 212 9.78 21.32 0.46
C ALA A 212 8.71 20.55 1.27
N ALA A 213 9.09 19.90 2.37
CA ALA A 213 8.17 19.22 3.27
C ALA A 213 7.08 20.17 3.79
N LYS A 214 7.46 21.40 4.22
CA LYS A 214 6.50 22.40 4.68
C LYS A 214 5.53 22.83 3.58
N GLU A 215 6.01 23.03 2.35
CA GLU A 215 5.17 23.37 1.21
C GLU A 215 4.19 22.24 0.88
N LEU A 216 4.66 20.99 0.81
CA LEU A 216 3.83 19.83 0.51
C LEU A 216 2.76 19.56 1.58
N ALA A 217 3.10 19.74 2.86
CA ALA A 217 2.12 19.59 3.95
C ALA A 217 0.92 20.53 3.78
N ALA A 218 1.14 21.76 3.27
CA ALA A 218 0.08 22.72 3.00
C ALA A 218 -0.79 22.34 1.79
N LEU A 219 -0.25 21.59 0.83
CA LEU A 219 -0.97 21.13 -0.36
C LEU A 219 -1.82 19.87 -0.11
N THR A 220 -1.54 19.12 0.96
CA THR A 220 -2.28 17.90 1.37
C THR A 220 -2.39 16.81 0.27
N PRO A 221 -1.27 16.40 -0.36
CA PRO A 221 -1.30 15.46 -1.47
C PRO A 221 -1.81 14.08 -1.05
N THR A 222 -2.44 13.39 -2.00
CA THR A 222 -2.95 12.02 -1.83
C THR A 222 -2.00 10.97 -2.41
N ALA A 223 -0.96 11.38 -3.14
CA ALA A 223 0.09 10.48 -3.60
C ALA A 223 1.47 11.15 -3.52
N LEU A 224 2.49 10.39 -3.10
CA LEU A 224 3.91 10.75 -3.18
C LEU A 224 4.63 9.72 -4.05
N ILE A 225 5.10 10.14 -5.21
CA ILE A 225 5.86 9.31 -6.15
C ILE A 225 7.32 9.75 -6.08
N HIS A 226 8.14 8.89 -5.48
CA HIS A 226 9.56 9.12 -5.33
C HIS A 226 10.34 8.53 -6.51
N ALA A 227 10.56 9.34 -7.55
CA ALA A 227 11.31 8.97 -8.75
C ALA A 227 12.71 9.61 -8.82
N ALA A 228 13.03 10.53 -7.90
CA ALA A 228 14.37 11.12 -7.82
C ALA A 228 15.44 10.05 -7.53
N ALA A 229 16.56 10.14 -8.25
CA ALA A 229 17.74 9.33 -8.01
C ALA A 229 18.99 10.10 -8.43
N PRO A 230 20.09 10.06 -7.65
CA PRO A 230 21.38 10.56 -8.10
C PRO A 230 21.96 9.70 -9.23
N PRO A 231 22.81 10.25 -10.10
CA PRO A 231 23.58 9.47 -11.09
C PRO A 231 24.30 8.28 -10.45
N LEU A 232 24.52 7.19 -11.19
CA LEU A 232 25.26 6.01 -10.69
C LEU A 232 26.69 6.32 -10.21
N THR A 233 27.26 7.42 -10.71
CA THR A 233 28.60 7.89 -10.32
C THR A 233 28.61 8.75 -9.06
N ALA A 234 27.44 9.01 -8.46
CA ALA A 234 27.35 9.75 -7.22
C ALA A 234 27.95 8.96 -6.05
N GLY A 235 28.42 9.67 -5.03
CA GLY A 235 28.94 9.02 -3.83
C GLY A 235 27.84 8.37 -2.98
N HIS A 236 28.21 7.43 -2.12
CA HIS A 236 27.28 6.75 -1.21
C HIS A 236 26.31 7.67 -0.47
N ALA A 237 26.78 8.85 -0.01
CA ALA A 237 26.01 9.74 0.85
C ALA A 237 24.85 10.35 0.07
N GLU A 238 25.08 10.71 -1.19
CA GLU A 238 24.03 11.27 -2.05
C GLU A 238 22.96 10.20 -2.36
N HIS A 239 23.37 8.95 -2.64
CA HIS A 239 22.42 7.86 -2.87
C HIS A 239 21.53 7.56 -1.65
N VAL A 240 22.10 7.62 -0.45
CA VAL A 240 21.35 7.44 0.80
C VAL A 240 20.46 8.65 1.08
N GLU A 241 20.97 9.88 0.99
CA GLU A 241 20.18 11.08 1.30
C GLU A 241 19.04 11.30 0.30
N VAL A 242 19.29 11.17 -0.99
CA VAL A 242 18.25 11.37 -2.02
C VAL A 242 17.28 10.19 -2.07
N GLY A 243 17.74 8.96 -1.89
CA GLY A 243 16.86 7.78 -1.94
C GLY A 243 16.07 7.56 -0.64
N TYR A 244 16.77 7.51 0.49
CA TYR A 244 16.19 7.20 1.80
C TYR A 244 15.78 8.47 2.55
N GLY A 245 16.70 9.42 2.75
CA GLY A 245 16.47 10.61 3.59
C GLY A 245 15.31 11.45 3.08
N ALA A 246 15.30 11.73 1.78
CA ALA A 246 14.21 12.41 1.09
C ALA A 246 12.88 11.68 1.16
N LEU A 247 12.84 10.37 0.88
CA LEU A 247 11.60 9.61 0.94
C LEU A 247 10.99 9.66 2.34
N ARG A 248 11.81 9.51 3.39
CA ARG A 248 11.38 9.61 4.78
C ARG A 248 10.81 10.99 5.09
N ASP A 249 11.59 12.05 4.87
CA ASP A 249 11.23 13.42 5.25
C ASP A 249 9.96 13.89 4.50
N LEU A 250 9.85 13.57 3.20
CA LEU A 250 8.68 13.89 2.40
C LEU A 250 7.46 13.05 2.79
N THR A 251 7.64 11.78 3.15
CA THR A 251 6.52 10.95 3.62
C THR A 251 5.97 11.52 4.92
N GLU A 252 6.83 11.85 5.88
CA GLU A 252 6.42 12.45 7.15
C GLU A 252 5.62 13.73 6.95
N ALA A 253 5.95 14.53 5.94
CA ALA A 253 5.24 15.75 5.61
C ALA A 253 3.81 15.53 5.08
N VAL A 254 3.55 14.41 4.41
CA VAL A 254 2.28 14.16 3.73
C VAL A 254 1.37 13.17 4.47
N ILE A 255 1.94 12.36 5.37
CA ILE A 255 1.23 11.24 6.01
C ILE A 255 0.05 11.72 6.88
N ASP A 256 0.18 12.87 7.55
CA ASP A 256 -0.90 13.43 8.36
C ASP A 256 -2.14 13.73 7.51
N GLY A 257 -1.94 14.34 6.33
CA GLY A 257 -3.03 14.59 5.37
C GLY A 257 -3.65 13.30 4.82
N MET A 258 -2.82 12.27 4.56
CA MET A 258 -3.31 10.96 4.10
C MET A 258 -4.09 10.22 5.21
N LEU A 259 -3.65 10.29 6.46
CA LEU A 259 -4.35 9.74 7.64
C LEU A 259 -5.68 10.44 7.87
N LEU A 260 -5.71 11.78 7.77
CA LEU A 260 -6.95 12.55 7.83
C LEU A 260 -7.93 12.08 6.76
N ARG A 261 -7.47 11.84 5.53
CA ARG A 261 -8.31 11.32 4.44
C ARG A 261 -8.64 9.83 4.59
N GLN A 262 -7.89 9.07 5.39
CA GLN A 262 -7.85 7.60 5.37
C GLN A 262 -7.63 7.05 3.94
N GLU A 263 -6.81 7.77 3.16
CA GLU A 263 -6.53 7.50 1.76
C GLU A 263 -5.22 8.16 1.37
N GLY A 264 -4.29 7.37 0.85
CA GLY A 264 -3.03 7.86 0.34
C GLY A 264 -2.20 6.78 -0.33
N SER A 265 -1.19 7.18 -1.10
CA SER A 265 -0.23 6.24 -1.68
C SER A 265 1.17 6.81 -1.66
N VAL A 266 2.14 6.00 -1.23
CA VAL A 266 3.57 6.28 -1.36
C VAL A 266 4.13 5.29 -2.36
N VAL A 267 4.65 5.80 -3.47
CA VAL A 267 5.22 5.01 -4.56
C VAL A 267 6.71 5.26 -4.61
N LEU A 268 7.52 4.22 -4.56
CA LEU A 268 8.96 4.29 -4.76
C LEU A 268 9.31 3.71 -6.12
N ILE A 269 10.04 4.48 -6.94
CA ILE A 269 10.72 3.93 -8.11
C ILE A 269 12.03 3.31 -7.62
N GLY A 270 11.99 1.99 -7.44
CA GLY A 270 13.10 1.12 -7.09
C GLY A 270 13.99 0.82 -8.31
N SER A 271 14.55 -0.39 -8.33
CA SER A 271 15.44 -0.82 -9.41
C SER A 271 15.54 -2.33 -9.42
N GLU A 272 15.48 -2.95 -10.59
CA GLU A 272 15.74 -4.38 -10.75
C GLU A 272 17.16 -4.77 -10.27
N ALA A 273 18.14 -3.86 -10.40
CA ALA A 273 19.50 -4.03 -9.88
C ALA A 273 19.56 -4.44 -8.39
N SER A 274 18.55 -4.13 -7.57
CA SER A 274 18.47 -4.58 -6.17
C SER A 274 18.21 -6.09 -6.02
N ARG A 275 17.89 -6.79 -7.12
CA ARG A 275 17.64 -8.24 -7.12
C ARG A 275 18.92 -9.03 -7.39
N TYR A 276 19.72 -8.60 -8.36
CA TYR A 276 20.91 -9.33 -8.82
C TYR A 276 22.25 -8.66 -8.49
N HIS A 277 22.24 -7.45 -7.90
CA HIS A 277 23.42 -6.75 -7.37
C HIS A 277 24.59 -6.63 -8.37
N PRO A 278 24.43 -5.86 -9.46
CA PRO A 278 25.47 -5.70 -10.46
C PRO A 278 26.79 -5.18 -9.86
N HIS A 279 27.92 -5.68 -10.40
CA HIS A 279 29.25 -5.26 -9.98
C HIS A 279 29.44 -3.74 -10.14
N GLY A 280 29.95 -3.09 -9.10
CA GLY A 280 30.25 -1.66 -9.08
C GLY A 280 29.04 -0.76 -8.78
N TRP A 281 27.87 -1.31 -8.48
CA TRP A 281 26.64 -0.55 -8.21
C TRP A 281 26.22 -0.60 -6.73
N SER A 282 27.15 -0.90 -5.82
CA SER A 282 26.87 -1.12 -4.40
C SER A 282 26.17 0.06 -3.74
N ASP A 283 26.66 1.27 -4.00
CA ASP A 283 26.17 2.49 -3.34
C ASP A 283 24.77 2.86 -3.83
N TYR A 284 24.54 2.71 -5.13
CA TYR A 284 23.22 2.87 -5.74
C TYR A 284 22.22 1.84 -5.21
N VAL A 285 22.59 0.55 -5.20
CA VAL A 285 21.72 -0.52 -4.70
C VAL A 285 21.44 -0.35 -3.22
N ALA A 286 22.42 0.06 -2.42
CA ALA A 286 22.24 0.35 -1.00
C ALA A 286 21.23 1.48 -0.77
N GLY A 287 21.32 2.58 -1.53
CA GLY A 287 20.35 3.67 -1.47
C GLY A 287 18.92 3.22 -1.81
N LYS A 288 18.74 2.42 -2.87
CA LYS A 288 17.44 1.87 -3.27
C LYS A 288 16.88 0.87 -2.24
N ALA A 289 17.73 0.02 -1.67
CA ALA A 289 17.34 -0.93 -0.63
C ALA A 289 16.93 -0.21 0.67
N ALA A 290 17.66 0.83 1.08
CA ALA A 290 17.32 1.65 2.23
C ALA A 290 15.96 2.35 2.05
N ALA A 291 15.71 2.91 0.86
CA ALA A 291 14.42 3.52 0.51
C ALA A 291 13.28 2.49 0.53
N ALA A 292 13.51 1.28 -0.02
CA ALA A 292 12.53 0.20 0.02
C ALA A 292 12.19 -0.21 1.47
N SER A 293 13.18 -0.25 2.37
CA SER A 293 12.95 -0.55 3.79
C SER A 293 12.02 0.47 4.47
N VAL A 294 12.20 1.78 4.19
CA VAL A 294 11.28 2.83 4.68
C VAL A 294 9.86 2.57 4.20
N LEU A 295 9.71 2.21 2.92
CA LEU A 295 8.41 1.93 2.33
C LEU A 295 7.70 0.74 3.01
N HIS A 296 8.41 -0.32 3.36
CA HIS A 296 7.85 -1.43 4.15
C HIS A 296 7.42 -0.97 5.55
N GLY A 297 8.19 -0.08 6.17
CA GLY A 297 7.82 0.56 7.42
C GLY A 297 6.48 1.30 7.30
N ILE A 298 6.29 2.07 6.23
CA ILE A 298 5.05 2.80 5.97
C ILE A 298 3.85 1.84 5.89
N ASP A 299 3.96 0.77 5.11
CA ASP A 299 2.89 -0.24 5.01
C ASP A 299 2.53 -0.85 6.36
N ARG A 300 3.54 -1.29 7.12
CA ARG A 300 3.32 -1.92 8.43
C ARG A 300 2.63 -0.99 9.42
N HIS A 301 2.93 0.31 9.36
CA HIS A 301 2.34 1.29 10.28
C HIS A 301 0.98 1.79 9.81
N TYR A 302 0.78 1.95 8.50
CA TYR A 302 -0.32 2.73 7.95
C TYR A 302 -1.17 2.02 6.89
N GLY A 303 -0.78 0.82 6.46
CA GLY A 303 -1.51 0.01 5.47
C GLY A 303 -2.98 -0.20 5.85
N THR A 304 -3.22 -0.53 7.12
CA THR A 304 -4.58 -0.70 7.66
C THR A 304 -5.35 0.63 7.73
N CYS A 305 -4.69 1.78 7.66
CA CYS A 305 -5.30 3.11 7.74
C CYS A 305 -5.72 3.66 6.37
N GLY A 306 -5.53 2.88 5.30
CA GLY A 306 -5.83 3.29 3.92
C GLY A 306 -4.67 3.99 3.22
N ILE A 307 -3.45 3.89 3.76
CA ILE A 307 -2.23 4.41 3.12
C ILE A 307 -1.48 3.24 2.50
N ARG A 308 -1.35 3.28 1.17
CA ARG A 308 -0.77 2.19 0.39
C ARG A 308 0.71 2.46 0.10
N ALA A 309 1.53 1.43 0.22
CA ALA A 309 2.92 1.44 -0.22
C ALA A 309 3.07 0.66 -1.54
N VAL A 310 3.73 1.25 -2.53
CA VAL A 310 3.95 0.63 -3.85
C VAL A 310 5.40 0.75 -4.26
N LEU A 311 6.03 -0.36 -4.60
CA LEU A 311 7.42 -0.40 -5.08
C LEU A 311 7.46 -0.83 -6.55
N VAL A 312 7.84 0.07 -7.44
CA VAL A 312 8.01 -0.25 -8.87
C VAL A 312 9.50 -0.43 -9.16
N GLU A 313 9.91 -1.60 -9.62
CA GLU A 313 11.30 -1.98 -9.88
C GLU A 313 11.53 -2.18 -11.37
N PRO A 314 11.79 -1.10 -12.12
CA PRO A 314 12.08 -1.22 -13.54
C PRO A 314 13.49 -1.79 -13.78
N GLY A 315 13.64 -2.50 -14.89
CA GLY A 315 14.92 -2.77 -15.54
C GLY A 315 15.50 -1.50 -16.18
N TYR A 316 16.33 -1.66 -17.22
CA TYR A 316 16.90 -0.51 -17.92
C TYR A 316 15.82 0.32 -18.61
N VAL A 317 15.70 1.61 -18.23
CA VAL A 317 14.77 2.56 -18.86
C VAL A 317 15.52 3.47 -19.82
N GLN A 318 15.05 3.65 -21.05
CA GLN A 318 15.63 4.54 -22.05
C GLN A 318 15.65 5.99 -21.55
N GLY A 319 16.84 6.55 -21.40
CA GLY A 319 17.00 7.90 -20.87
C GLY A 319 18.45 8.26 -20.63
N ARG A 320 18.68 9.50 -20.18
CA ARG A 320 20.01 10.06 -19.91
C ARG A 320 20.76 9.24 -18.87
N TYR A 321 20.05 8.70 -17.89
CA TYR A 321 20.60 7.94 -16.78
C TYR A 321 21.19 6.58 -17.21
N SER A 322 20.49 5.87 -18.09
CA SER A 322 20.86 4.50 -18.48
C SER A 322 21.72 4.44 -19.75
N ALA A 323 21.79 5.53 -20.52
CA ALA A 323 22.45 5.55 -21.83
C ALA A 323 23.91 5.05 -21.80
N ALA A 324 24.65 5.35 -20.73
CA ALA A 324 26.05 4.96 -20.57
C ALA A 324 26.25 3.54 -20.01
N VAL A 325 25.22 2.95 -19.42
CA VAL A 325 25.33 1.68 -18.65
C VAL A 325 24.46 0.55 -19.20
N ARG A 326 23.49 0.86 -20.06
CA ARG A 326 22.67 -0.15 -20.73
C ARG A 326 23.54 -0.94 -21.71
N PRO A 327 23.56 -2.28 -21.65
CA PRO A 327 24.31 -3.10 -22.59
C PRO A 327 23.89 -2.83 -24.04
N ALA A 328 24.85 -2.84 -24.97
CA ALA A 328 24.57 -2.71 -26.39
C ALA A 328 23.65 -3.86 -26.86
N GLY A 329 22.57 -3.52 -27.57
CA GLY A 329 21.58 -4.50 -28.05
C GLY A 329 20.54 -4.93 -27.02
N ALA A 330 20.63 -4.48 -25.75
CA ALA A 330 19.57 -4.72 -24.77
C ALA A 330 18.35 -3.83 -25.03
N LEU A 331 17.16 -4.44 -25.07
CA LEU A 331 15.90 -3.72 -25.11
C LEU A 331 15.73 -2.98 -23.78
N GLY A 332 15.40 -1.68 -23.85
CA GLY A 332 15.14 -0.87 -22.65
C GLY A 332 13.69 -0.41 -22.63
N LEU A 333 13.12 -0.34 -21.44
CA LEU A 333 11.79 0.20 -21.19
C LEU A 333 11.73 1.67 -21.57
N MET A 334 10.64 2.11 -22.17
CA MET A 334 10.32 3.52 -22.32
C MET A 334 9.94 4.11 -20.95
N PRO A 335 10.29 5.38 -20.65
CA PRO A 335 9.81 6.06 -19.44
C PRO A 335 8.28 6.02 -19.28
N GLU A 336 7.56 6.04 -20.39
CA GLU A 336 6.10 5.94 -20.46
C GLU A 336 5.57 4.60 -19.91
N GLU A 337 6.27 3.49 -20.12
CA GLU A 337 5.85 2.17 -19.61
C GLU A 337 5.90 2.14 -18.07
N VAL A 338 6.93 2.77 -17.48
CA VAL A 338 7.00 2.95 -16.02
C VAL A 338 5.87 3.85 -15.53
N ALA A 339 5.58 4.91 -16.28
CA ALA A 339 4.52 5.86 -15.94
C ALA A 339 3.12 5.23 -15.99
N ASP A 340 2.86 4.34 -16.94
CA ASP A 340 1.60 3.60 -17.05
C ASP A 340 1.41 2.68 -15.85
N VAL A 341 2.43 1.89 -15.47
CA VAL A 341 2.38 1.06 -14.26
C VAL A 341 2.08 1.91 -13.02
N VAL A 342 2.76 3.04 -12.82
CA VAL A 342 2.50 3.92 -11.67
C VAL A 342 1.06 4.45 -11.68
N ALA A 343 0.54 4.84 -12.83
CA ALA A 343 -0.82 5.35 -12.95
C ALA A 343 -1.87 4.25 -12.69
N ASP A 344 -1.64 3.05 -13.19
CA ASP A 344 -2.51 1.90 -12.98
C ASP A 344 -2.52 1.51 -11.50
N GLU A 345 -1.35 1.50 -10.85
CA GLU A 345 -1.22 1.30 -9.40
C GLU A 345 -2.04 2.32 -8.58
N LEU A 346 -1.99 3.61 -8.95
CA LEU A 346 -2.76 4.67 -8.29
C LEU A 346 -4.27 4.62 -8.61
N ALA A 347 -4.66 3.94 -9.69
CA ALA A 347 -6.05 3.77 -10.11
C ALA A 347 -6.77 2.61 -9.38
N ARG A 348 -6.09 1.85 -8.51
CA ARG A 348 -6.65 0.72 -7.76
C ARG A 348 -7.02 1.11 -6.31
N PRO A 349 -8.21 1.71 -6.05
CA PRO A 349 -8.61 2.06 -4.69
C PRO A 349 -8.75 0.79 -3.83
N GLY A 350 -8.12 0.80 -2.65
CA GLY A 350 -8.22 -0.30 -1.69
C GLY A 350 -7.36 -1.53 -2.03
N ALA A 351 -6.54 -1.50 -3.09
CA ALA A 351 -5.56 -2.56 -3.34
C ALA A 351 -4.53 -2.65 -2.20
N PRO A 352 -4.03 -3.85 -1.87
CA PRO A 352 -2.98 -4.02 -0.87
C PRO A 352 -1.68 -3.36 -1.33
N ALA A 353 -0.78 -3.12 -0.38
CA ALA A 353 0.58 -2.75 -0.72
C ALA A 353 1.25 -3.86 -1.53
N GLY A 354 2.10 -3.46 -2.47
CA GLY A 354 2.65 -4.40 -3.42
C GLY A 354 3.89 -3.86 -4.11
N ARG A 355 4.52 -4.74 -4.88
CA ARG A 355 5.65 -4.37 -5.72
C ARG A 355 5.50 -4.94 -7.12
N VAL A 356 5.95 -4.18 -8.10
CA VAL A 356 5.88 -4.54 -9.51
C VAL A 356 7.30 -4.57 -10.05
N TRP A 357 7.74 -5.75 -10.49
CA TRP A 357 8.96 -5.90 -11.28
C TRP A 357 8.60 -5.71 -12.74
N LEU A 358 9.25 -4.74 -13.39
CA LEU A 358 8.96 -4.38 -14.77
C LEU A 358 10.21 -4.59 -15.64
N THR A 359 10.08 -5.44 -16.66
CA THR A 359 11.09 -5.68 -17.69
C THR A 359 10.44 -5.48 -19.06
N PRO A 360 11.24 -5.37 -20.15
CA PRO A 360 10.67 -5.30 -21.50
C PRO A 360 9.81 -6.51 -21.89
N ASP A 361 9.99 -7.65 -21.22
CA ASP A 361 9.22 -8.88 -21.48
C ASP A 361 7.88 -8.91 -20.71
N GLY A 362 7.65 -7.97 -19.79
CA GLY A 362 6.39 -7.83 -19.06
C GLY A 362 6.54 -7.33 -17.63
N ALA A 363 5.41 -7.26 -16.93
CA ALA A 363 5.32 -6.88 -15.53
C ALA A 363 4.91 -8.08 -14.66
N MET A 364 5.59 -8.25 -13.52
CA MET A 364 5.26 -9.24 -12.51
C MET A 364 4.94 -8.56 -11.18
N ALA A 365 3.76 -8.83 -10.62
CA ALA A 365 3.32 -8.30 -9.34
C ALA A 365 3.64 -9.28 -8.19
N TYR A 366 4.05 -8.72 -7.07
CA TYR A 366 4.32 -9.42 -5.83
C TYR A 366 3.71 -8.61 -4.68
N ALA A 367 3.42 -9.28 -3.57
CA ALA A 367 3.21 -8.60 -2.31
C ALA A 367 4.47 -7.81 -1.96
N LEU A 368 4.32 -6.79 -1.10
CA LEU A 368 5.43 -5.91 -0.79
C LEU A 368 6.63 -6.67 -0.19
N ASP A 369 6.38 -7.71 0.61
CA ASP A 369 7.39 -8.60 1.20
C ASP A 369 8.12 -9.52 0.20
N GLY A 370 7.71 -9.51 -1.06
CA GLY A 370 8.30 -10.31 -2.14
C GLY A 370 7.61 -11.65 -2.40
N THR A 371 6.55 -11.99 -1.66
CA THR A 371 5.73 -13.18 -1.99
C THR A 371 4.96 -12.95 -3.31
N PRO A 372 4.92 -13.90 -4.26
CA PRO A 372 4.17 -13.71 -5.50
C PRO A 372 2.68 -13.49 -5.23
N GLU A 373 2.11 -12.43 -5.82
CA GLU A 373 0.65 -12.28 -5.86
C GLU A 373 0.10 -13.05 -7.07
N PRO A 374 -1.02 -13.78 -6.94
CA PRO A 374 -1.69 -14.34 -8.10
C PRO A 374 -2.09 -13.19 -9.03
N VAL A 375 -1.50 -13.17 -10.22
CA VAL A 375 -1.80 -12.16 -11.24
C VAL A 375 -3.27 -12.34 -11.64
N ALA A 376 -4.11 -11.38 -11.27
CA ALA A 376 -5.44 -11.28 -11.84
C ALA A 376 -5.27 -10.88 -13.31
N ASP A 377 -5.38 -11.86 -14.20
CA ASP A 377 -5.32 -11.66 -15.62
C ASP A 377 -6.46 -10.70 -16.02
N THR A 378 -6.08 -9.47 -16.36
CA THR A 378 -6.99 -8.44 -16.88
C THR A 378 -6.91 -8.42 -18.40
N ALA A 379 -6.75 -9.59 -19.04
CA ALA A 379 -7.24 -9.82 -20.38
C ALA A 379 -8.66 -10.39 -20.28
N ALA A 380 -9.65 -9.59 -20.70
CA ALA A 380 -10.94 -10.11 -21.08
C ALA A 380 -10.75 -11.12 -22.24
N ALA A 381 -10.57 -12.38 -21.92
CA ALA A 381 -10.75 -13.47 -22.87
C ALA A 381 -12.25 -13.75 -22.95
N GLU A 382 -12.86 -13.36 -24.06
CA GLU A 382 -14.18 -13.82 -24.45
C GLU A 382 -14.27 -15.34 -24.23
N ALA A 383 -15.28 -15.76 -23.47
CA ALA A 383 -15.57 -17.15 -23.24
C ALA A 383 -15.89 -17.84 -24.57
N VAL A 384 -14.94 -18.61 -25.09
CA VAL A 384 -15.21 -19.67 -26.06
C VAL A 384 -15.98 -20.76 -25.31
N PRO A 385 -17.17 -21.18 -25.76
CA PRO A 385 -17.97 -22.15 -25.02
C PRO A 385 -17.21 -23.47 -24.95
N ALA A 386 -17.07 -23.98 -23.73
CA ALA A 386 -16.46 -25.27 -23.45
C ALA A 386 -17.22 -26.38 -24.20
N ALA A 387 -16.50 -27.12 -25.02
CA ALA A 387 -16.94 -28.44 -25.44
C ALA A 387 -16.90 -29.34 -24.20
N ASP A 388 -18.07 -29.87 -23.88
CA ASP A 388 -18.30 -30.84 -22.82
C ASP A 388 -17.65 -32.17 -23.21
N ASP A 389 -16.59 -32.56 -22.51
CA ASP A 389 -16.06 -33.93 -22.53
C ASP A 389 -15.49 -34.25 -21.14
N SER A 390 -16.33 -34.83 -20.28
CA SER A 390 -15.89 -35.50 -19.05
C SER A 390 -15.30 -36.88 -19.37
N PRO A 391 -14.17 -37.28 -18.75
CA PRO A 391 -13.86 -38.70 -18.59
C PRO A 391 -13.66 -39.06 -17.11
N ALA A 392 -14.61 -39.82 -16.57
CA ALA A 392 -14.40 -40.62 -15.37
C ALA A 392 -13.73 -41.97 -15.74
N ALA A 393 -12.84 -42.43 -14.85
CA ALA A 393 -12.22 -43.77 -14.76
C ALA A 393 -10.99 -44.09 -15.63
N SER A 394 -9.90 -43.32 -15.51
CA SER A 394 -8.54 -43.83 -15.78
C SER A 394 -7.85 -44.25 -14.46
N ALA A 395 -7.11 -45.36 -14.45
CA ALA A 395 -6.44 -45.88 -13.25
C ALA A 395 -5.56 -44.80 -12.58
N PRO A 396 -5.40 -44.76 -11.23
CA PRO A 396 -4.65 -43.72 -10.53
C PRO A 396 -3.27 -43.44 -11.13
N ARG A 397 -2.54 -44.49 -11.52
CA ARG A 397 -1.24 -44.39 -12.18
C ARG A 397 -1.26 -43.60 -13.50
N GLU A 398 -2.34 -43.72 -14.27
CA GLU A 398 -2.50 -43.06 -15.57
C GLU A 398 -2.87 -41.58 -15.41
N ARG A 399 -3.65 -41.26 -14.36
CA ARG A 399 -3.89 -39.87 -13.95
C ARG A 399 -2.59 -39.18 -13.50
N ILE A 400 -1.75 -39.87 -12.74
CA ILE A 400 -0.42 -39.36 -12.34
C ILE A 400 0.47 -39.19 -13.59
N ALA A 401 0.44 -40.14 -14.53
CA ALA A 401 1.16 -40.00 -15.81
C ALA A 401 0.71 -38.77 -16.61
N ALA A 402 -0.59 -38.50 -16.64
CA ALA A 402 -1.15 -37.32 -17.31
C ALA A 402 -0.70 -36.01 -16.66
N VAL A 403 -0.60 -35.97 -15.32
CA VAL A 403 -0.04 -34.81 -14.60
C VAL A 403 1.44 -34.61 -14.97
N VAL A 404 2.24 -35.67 -14.99
CA VAL A 404 3.66 -35.57 -15.38
C VAL A 404 3.82 -35.03 -16.80
N ARG A 405 3.02 -35.54 -17.76
CA ARG A 405 3.02 -35.03 -19.14
C ARG A 405 2.57 -33.58 -19.25
N ARG A 406 1.63 -33.14 -18.40
CA ARG A 406 1.19 -31.73 -18.34
C ARG A 406 2.32 -30.80 -17.91
N VAL A 407 3.19 -31.26 -16.99
CA VAL A 407 4.30 -30.46 -16.45
C VAL A 407 5.56 -30.52 -17.32
N LEU A 408 5.88 -31.69 -17.88
CA LEU A 408 7.12 -31.93 -18.62
C LEU A 408 6.97 -31.88 -20.15
N GLY A 409 5.76 -32.03 -20.68
CA GLY A 409 5.46 -32.10 -22.11
C GLY A 409 4.67 -33.36 -22.48
N ALA A 410 3.75 -33.22 -23.44
CA ALA A 410 2.79 -34.27 -23.82
C ALA A 410 3.45 -35.57 -24.30
N ASP A 411 4.63 -35.47 -24.93
CA ASP A 411 5.35 -36.60 -25.53
C ASP A 411 6.22 -37.39 -24.54
N VAL A 412 6.28 -36.97 -23.27
CA VAL A 412 7.11 -37.62 -22.25
C VAL A 412 6.48 -38.95 -21.82
N ASP A 413 7.23 -40.05 -21.91
CA ASP A 413 6.86 -41.30 -21.23
C ASP A 413 7.44 -41.30 -19.79
N PRO A 414 6.59 -41.19 -18.76
CA PRO A 414 7.06 -41.17 -17.38
C PRO A 414 7.44 -42.58 -16.87
N THR A 415 7.10 -43.65 -17.59
CA THR A 415 7.31 -45.04 -17.17
C THR A 415 8.81 -45.34 -17.04
N GLY A 416 9.25 -45.74 -15.85
CA GLY A 416 10.68 -45.97 -15.55
C GLY A 416 11.51 -44.69 -15.37
N GLY A 417 10.89 -43.51 -15.58
CA GLY A 417 11.50 -42.19 -15.47
C GLY A 417 11.59 -41.64 -14.06
N GLY A 418 12.20 -40.46 -13.95
CA GLY A 418 12.43 -39.77 -12.68
C GLY A 418 13.43 -38.61 -12.78
N VAL A 419 13.68 -37.97 -11.64
CA VAL A 419 14.60 -36.83 -11.52
C VAL A 419 16.00 -37.24 -11.99
N GLY A 420 16.54 -36.50 -12.96
CA GLY A 420 17.86 -36.78 -13.54
C GLY A 420 17.92 -38.01 -14.47
N ILE A 421 16.80 -38.69 -14.70
CA ILE A 421 16.67 -39.83 -15.63
C ILE A 421 15.89 -39.39 -16.87
N THR A 422 14.78 -38.68 -16.67
CA THR A 422 13.94 -38.18 -17.77
C THR A 422 14.38 -36.76 -18.15
N PRO A 423 14.62 -36.46 -19.44
CA PRO A 423 14.97 -35.11 -19.90
C PRO A 423 13.91 -34.09 -19.46
N GLY A 424 14.36 -32.98 -18.88
CA GLY A 424 13.47 -31.94 -18.33
C GLY A 424 12.89 -32.24 -16.96
N TRP A 425 13.09 -33.45 -16.41
CA TRP A 425 12.68 -33.79 -15.05
C TRP A 425 13.83 -33.49 -14.06
N ASP A 426 13.89 -32.25 -13.58
CA ASP A 426 14.84 -31.78 -12.56
C ASP A 426 14.16 -31.57 -11.19
N SER A 427 14.92 -31.11 -10.19
CA SER A 427 14.40 -30.89 -8.83
C SER A 427 13.28 -29.83 -8.77
N LEU A 428 13.29 -28.82 -9.64
CA LEU A 428 12.25 -27.79 -9.68
C LEU A 428 10.97 -28.35 -10.31
N ARG A 429 11.10 -29.07 -11.43
CA ARG A 429 9.97 -29.75 -12.07
C ARG A 429 9.40 -30.86 -11.19
N GLN A 430 10.20 -31.53 -10.38
CA GLN A 430 9.71 -32.48 -9.38
C GLN A 430 8.76 -31.82 -8.38
N ILE A 431 9.10 -30.64 -7.86
CA ILE A 431 8.23 -29.90 -6.93
C ILE A 431 6.91 -29.54 -7.64
N GLN A 432 6.97 -29.10 -8.89
CA GLN A 432 5.76 -28.78 -9.67
C GLN A 432 4.87 -30.00 -9.93
N ILE A 433 5.47 -31.15 -10.26
CA ILE A 433 4.76 -32.42 -10.44
C ILE A 433 4.08 -32.83 -9.13
N VAL A 434 4.80 -32.75 -8.00
CA VAL A 434 4.26 -33.06 -6.67
C VAL A 434 3.05 -32.19 -6.35
N LEU A 435 3.16 -30.86 -6.49
CA LEU A 435 2.07 -29.93 -6.18
C LEU A 435 0.86 -30.16 -7.09
N ALA A 436 1.09 -30.46 -8.36
CA ALA A 436 0.02 -30.76 -9.30
C ALA A 436 -0.66 -32.10 -8.99
N VAL A 437 0.07 -33.10 -8.51
CA VAL A 437 -0.48 -34.38 -8.06
C VAL A 437 -1.26 -34.23 -6.76
N GLU A 438 -0.76 -33.45 -5.79
CA GLU A 438 -1.49 -33.13 -4.56
C GLU A 438 -2.84 -32.48 -4.85
N ALA A 439 -2.89 -31.54 -5.79
CA ALA A 439 -4.12 -30.90 -6.23
C ALA A 439 -5.07 -31.86 -6.98
N GLU A 440 -4.53 -32.73 -7.84
CA GLU A 440 -5.30 -33.68 -8.65
C GLU A 440 -5.94 -34.81 -7.81
N PHE A 441 -5.31 -35.20 -6.70
CA PHE A 441 -5.76 -36.28 -5.83
C PHE A 441 -6.31 -35.81 -4.48
N ASP A 442 -6.32 -34.49 -4.23
CA ASP A 442 -6.72 -33.88 -2.95
C ASP A 442 -5.99 -34.49 -1.74
N ILE A 443 -4.66 -34.65 -1.87
CA ILE A 443 -3.78 -35.18 -0.82
C ILE A 443 -2.68 -34.19 -0.44
N ARG A 444 -1.98 -34.43 0.68
CA ARG A 444 -0.75 -33.71 1.05
C ARG A 444 0.36 -34.67 1.43
N LEU A 445 1.45 -34.64 0.67
CA LEU A 445 2.66 -35.42 0.89
C LEU A 445 3.52 -34.76 1.97
N SER A 446 3.93 -35.55 2.97
CA SER A 446 4.82 -35.05 4.03
C SER A 446 6.24 -34.83 3.51
N SER A 447 7.03 -33.98 4.19
CA SER A 447 8.45 -33.77 3.85
C SER A 447 9.27 -35.08 3.82
N ALA A 448 8.90 -36.08 4.64
CA ALA A 448 9.52 -37.40 4.62
C ALA A 448 9.13 -38.23 3.39
N SER A 449 7.89 -38.09 2.92
CA SER A 449 7.37 -38.73 1.71
C SER A 449 7.97 -38.13 0.44
N LEU A 450 8.25 -36.82 0.42
CA LEU A 450 8.81 -36.14 -0.75
C LEU A 450 10.19 -36.68 -1.16
N ALA A 451 11.03 -37.04 -0.17
CA ALA A 451 12.37 -37.56 -0.40
C ALA A 451 12.38 -38.88 -1.20
N SER A 452 11.29 -39.66 -1.18
CA SER A 452 11.18 -40.93 -1.89
C SER A 452 10.45 -40.83 -3.24
N THR A 453 9.96 -39.67 -3.66
CA THR A 453 9.15 -39.51 -4.90
C THR A 453 9.95 -39.26 -6.18
N GLY A 454 11.28 -39.32 -6.12
CA GLY A 454 12.16 -38.96 -7.23
C GLY A 454 12.04 -39.85 -8.49
N ARG A 455 11.34 -40.98 -8.40
CA ARG A 455 10.99 -41.82 -9.57
C ARG A 455 9.48 -41.93 -9.73
N PHE A 456 9.03 -42.03 -10.98
CA PHE A 456 7.61 -42.13 -11.30
C PHE A 456 6.90 -43.29 -10.58
N ASP A 457 7.52 -44.47 -10.50
CA ASP A 457 6.96 -45.62 -9.79
C ASP A 457 6.83 -45.37 -8.27
N GLN A 458 7.76 -44.61 -7.68
CA GLN A 458 7.73 -44.29 -6.26
C GLN A 458 6.67 -43.22 -5.98
N LEU A 459 6.60 -42.18 -6.82
CA LEU A 459 5.54 -41.18 -6.78
C LEU A 459 4.15 -41.85 -6.87
N CYS A 460 3.96 -42.76 -7.83
CA CYS A 460 2.71 -43.50 -7.97
C CYS A 460 2.37 -44.30 -6.71
N ARG A 461 3.34 -45.02 -6.15
CA ARG A 461 3.13 -45.82 -4.94
C ARG A 461 2.73 -44.95 -3.75
N THR A 462 3.48 -43.88 -3.49
CA THR A 462 3.23 -42.97 -2.37
C THR A 462 1.87 -42.27 -2.48
N VAL A 463 1.49 -41.86 -3.68
CA VAL A 463 0.20 -41.21 -3.93
C VAL A 463 -0.96 -42.20 -3.76
N ILE A 464 -0.83 -43.43 -4.28
CA ILE A 464 -1.86 -44.46 -4.14
C ILE A 464 -2.03 -44.89 -2.68
N GLU A 465 -0.93 -45.09 -1.95
CA GLU A 465 -0.95 -45.43 -0.52
C GLU A 465 -1.64 -44.34 0.33
N GLN A 466 -1.49 -43.05 -0.03
CA GLN A 466 -2.13 -41.96 0.69
C GLN A 466 -3.57 -41.66 0.25
N ALA A 467 -3.89 -41.85 -1.04
CA ALA A 467 -5.22 -41.58 -1.58
C ALA A 467 -6.25 -42.68 -1.22
N GLY A 468 -5.83 -43.78 -0.59
CA GLY A 468 -6.72 -44.82 -0.06
C GLY A 468 -7.49 -45.61 -1.13
N ALA A 469 -6.86 -45.87 -2.28
CA ALA A 469 -7.44 -46.63 -3.39
C ALA A 469 -7.14 -48.14 -3.33
#